data_AF-A0AAJ1U9C4-F1
#
_entry.id   AF-A0AAJ1U9C4-F1
#
_cell.length_a   1.000
_cell.length_b   1.000
_cell.length_c   1.000
_cell.angle_alpha   90.00
_cell.angle_beta   90.00
_cell.angle_gamma   90.00
#
_symmetry.space_group_name_H-M   'P 1'
#
loop_
_entity.id
_entity.type
_entity.pdbx_description
1 polymer ?
#
loop_
_entity_poly.entity_id
_entity_poly.type
_entity_poly.pdbx_seq_one_letter_code
_entity_poly.pdbx_strand_id
1 'polypeptide(L)'
;DESGNSISLAPKTIPYVRIGRLVTIFFSFLGNLDVTGLTANEDIAVTLPFTNTEHSFSSVEMRDAGGSGGPYHWYAPSGESYALIRSLATNSRLKVSDITSGVTDIIGGILIITPA
;
A
#
# COMPACT_ATOMS: atom_id res chain seq x y z
N ASP A 1 7.32 7.03 7.03
CA ASP A 1 6.94 8.21 6.24
C ASP A 1 8.17 8.75 5.49
N GLU A 2 7.99 9.80 4.70
CA GLU A 2 9.10 10.48 4.00
C GLU A 2 10.01 11.28 4.95
N SER A 3 9.72 11.29 6.26
CA SER A 3 10.54 11.88 7.32
C SER A 3 11.43 10.86 8.04
N GLY A 4 11.43 9.59 7.60
CA GLY A 4 12.29 8.53 8.13
C GLY A 4 11.71 7.76 9.31
N ASN A 5 10.50 8.08 9.77
CA ASN A 5 9.81 7.31 10.81
C ASN A 5 9.09 6.13 10.17
N SER A 6 9.57 4.92 10.37
CA SER A 6 8.88 3.70 9.90
C SER A 6 8.68 2.76 11.07
N ILE A 7 7.42 2.41 11.33
CA ILE A 7 7.08 1.28 12.17
C ILE A 7 6.59 0.19 11.22
N SER A 8 7.36 -0.90 11.16
CA SER A 8 7.02 -2.03 10.31
C SER A 8 6.11 -2.98 11.09
N LEU A 9 4.97 -3.33 10.49
CA LEU A 9 4.21 -4.49 10.97
C LEU A 9 5.07 -5.74 10.80
N ALA A 10 4.81 -6.79 11.60
CA ALA A 10 5.52 -8.05 11.48
C ALA A 10 5.62 -8.49 10.01
N PRO A 11 6.79 -8.98 9.53
CA PRO A 11 6.99 -9.26 8.12
C PRO A 11 5.89 -10.18 7.56
N LYS A 12 5.14 -9.68 6.58
CA LYS A 12 4.18 -10.50 5.82
C LYS A 12 4.84 -10.89 4.50
N THR A 13 4.83 -12.18 4.18
CA THR A 13 5.28 -12.64 2.85
C THR A 13 4.27 -12.20 1.80
N ILE A 14 4.73 -11.40 0.83
CA ILE A 14 3.91 -10.91 -0.27
C ILE A 14 4.31 -11.68 -1.53
N PRO A 15 3.43 -12.48 -2.12
CA PRO A 15 3.74 -13.21 -3.34
C PRO A 15 3.85 -12.25 -4.53
N TYR A 16 4.78 -12.55 -5.44
CA TYR A 16 4.92 -11.85 -6.71
C TYR A 16 5.27 -12.82 -7.84
N VAL A 17 4.97 -12.43 -9.07
CA VAL A 17 5.36 -13.11 -10.29
C VAL A 17 6.13 -12.14 -11.16
N ARG A 18 7.28 -12.55 -11.70
CA ARG A 18 8.08 -11.75 -12.63
C ARG A 18 8.02 -12.36 -14.03
N ILE A 19 7.66 -11.56 -15.03
CA ILE A 19 7.66 -11.92 -16.44
C ILE A 19 8.46 -10.85 -17.20
N GLY A 20 9.67 -11.19 -17.61
CA GLY A 20 10.59 -10.23 -18.24
C GLY A 20 10.87 -9.02 -17.33
N ARG A 21 10.49 -7.84 -17.82
CA ARG A 21 10.63 -6.54 -17.12
C ARG A 21 9.39 -6.14 -16.31
N LEU A 22 8.41 -7.02 -16.15
CA LEU A 22 7.22 -6.72 -15.34
C LEU A 22 7.20 -7.62 -14.11
N VAL A 23 6.86 -7.04 -12.96
CA VAL A 23 6.65 -7.75 -11.71
C VAL A 23 5.23 -7.47 -11.24
N THR A 24 4.41 -8.52 -11.16
CA THR A 24 3.06 -8.47 -10.59
C THR A 24 3.13 -8.87 -9.12
N ILE A 25 2.74 -7.97 -8.24
CA ILE A 25 2.71 -8.16 -6.79
C ILE A 25 1.25 -8.31 -6.37
N PHE A 26 0.98 -9.26 -5.47
CA PHE A 26 -0.36 -9.54 -4.98
C PHE A 26 -0.46 -9.17 -3.50
N PHE A 27 -1.29 -8.20 -3.19
CA PHE A 27 -1.59 -7.74 -1.83
C PHE A 27 -2.90 -8.32 -1.36
N SER A 28 -2.82 -9.10 -0.29
CA SER A 28 -4.01 -9.54 0.46
C SER A 28 -3.65 -9.53 1.93
N PHE A 29 -4.06 -8.47 2.60
CA PHE A 29 -3.86 -8.30 4.03
C PHE A 29 -5.22 -8.49 4.70
N LEU A 30 -5.56 -9.77 4.85
CA LEU A 30 -6.74 -10.21 5.55
C LEU A 30 -6.40 -10.38 7.03
N GLY A 31 -7.24 -9.84 7.89
CA GLY A 31 -6.98 -9.80 9.31
C GLY A 31 -6.20 -8.54 9.64
N ASN A 32 -6.97 -7.51 9.97
CA ASN A 32 -6.67 -6.61 11.07
C ASN A 32 -5.30 -5.97 10.94
N LEU A 33 -5.14 -5.09 9.95
CA LEU A 33 -4.03 -4.14 9.97
C LEU A 33 -3.99 -3.48 11.35
N ASP A 34 -2.97 -3.82 12.13
CA ASP A 34 -2.83 -3.28 13.48
C ASP A 34 -1.97 -2.03 13.41
N VAL A 35 -2.63 -0.88 13.44
CA VAL A 35 -1.97 0.43 13.42
C VAL A 35 -1.84 1.03 14.82
N THR A 36 -2.04 0.24 15.88
CA THR A 36 -1.92 0.71 17.26
C THR A 36 -0.48 1.18 17.54
N GLY A 37 -0.36 2.39 18.07
CA GLY A 37 0.93 3.01 18.36
C GLY A 37 1.57 3.76 17.18
N LEU A 38 0.92 3.78 16.02
CA LEU A 38 1.32 4.60 14.87
C LEU A 38 0.76 6.03 14.99
N THR A 39 1.45 7.01 14.38
CA THR A 39 0.99 8.40 14.37
C THR A 39 -0.08 8.61 13.32
N ALA A 40 -1.23 9.18 13.72
CA ALA A 40 -2.40 9.37 12.87
C ALA A 40 -2.13 10.01 11.48
N ASN A 41 -1.20 10.97 11.38
CA ASN A 41 -0.92 11.73 10.15
C ASN A 41 0.12 11.08 9.23
N GLU A 42 0.71 9.96 9.63
CA GLU A 42 1.71 9.24 8.84
C GLU A 42 1.08 8.52 7.65
N ASP A 43 1.85 8.45 6.56
CA ASP A 43 1.48 7.68 5.38
C ASP A 43 1.72 6.18 5.60
N ILE A 44 0.83 5.36 5.05
CA ILE A 44 1.01 3.91 5.00
C ILE A 44 1.71 3.55 3.68
N ALA A 45 2.83 2.83 3.81
CA ALA A 45 3.63 2.37 2.68
C ALA A 45 3.96 0.87 2.80
N VAL A 46 4.11 0.22 1.65
CA VAL A 46 4.65 -1.14 1.56
C VAL A 46 5.95 -1.10 0.80
N THR A 47 7.02 -1.63 1.40
CA THR A 47 8.30 -1.80 0.71
C THR A 47 8.14 -2.81 -0.43
N LEU A 48 8.64 -2.44 -1.60
CA LEU A 48 8.67 -3.27 -2.78
C LEU A 48 10.01 -4.01 -2.87
N PRO A 49 10.02 -5.22 -3.45
CA PRO A 49 11.27 -5.98 -3.63
C PRO A 49 12.26 -5.34 -4.60
N PHE A 50 11.83 -4.33 -5.37
CA PHE A 50 12.63 -3.65 -6.37
C PHE A 50 12.30 -2.16 -6.42
N THR A 51 13.27 -1.34 -6.82
CA THR A 51 13.02 0.06 -7.21
C THR A 51 12.26 0.09 -8.52
N ASN A 52 11.17 0.82 -8.56
CA ASN A 52 10.31 0.95 -9.73
C ASN A 52 10.85 2.03 -10.69
N THR A 53 10.92 1.76 -11.99
CA THR A 53 11.42 2.73 -12.99
C THR A 53 10.33 3.64 -13.55
N GLU A 54 9.07 3.22 -13.49
CA GLU A 54 7.94 3.94 -14.09
C GLU A 54 6.81 4.06 -13.06
N HIS A 55 6.03 5.13 -13.08
CA HIS A 55 4.88 5.21 -12.18
C HIS A 55 3.90 4.06 -12.44
N SER A 56 3.52 3.34 -11.39
CA SER A 56 2.54 2.25 -11.47
C SER A 56 1.34 2.52 -10.59
N PHE A 57 0.15 2.19 -11.11
CA PHE A 57 -1.13 2.37 -10.46
C PHE A 57 -1.99 1.12 -10.66
N SER A 58 -2.70 0.71 -9.62
CA SER A 58 -3.70 -0.35 -9.74
C SER A 58 -4.74 -0.24 -8.64
N SER A 59 -6.00 -0.53 -8.97
CA SER A 59 -7.10 -0.47 -8.01
C SER A 59 -6.87 -1.40 -6.82
N VAL A 60 -7.30 -0.97 -5.64
CA VAL A 60 -7.30 -1.79 -4.43
C VAL A 60 -8.66 -1.71 -3.75
N GLU A 61 -9.14 -2.86 -3.31
CA GLU A 61 -10.36 -2.96 -2.50
C GLU A 61 -9.99 -2.90 -1.03
N MET A 62 -10.70 -2.05 -0.28
CA MET A 62 -10.54 -1.91 1.16
C MET A 62 -11.87 -2.18 1.84
N ARG A 63 -11.86 -3.01 2.88
CA ARG A 63 -13.03 -3.24 3.74
C ARG A 63 -12.87 -2.43 5.02
N ASP A 64 -13.93 -1.73 5.42
CA ASP A 64 -14.01 -0.97 6.67
C ASP A 64 -12.84 0.00 6.92
N ALA A 65 -12.40 0.73 5.89
CA ALA A 65 -11.56 1.92 6.09
C ALA A 65 -12.40 2.95 6.85
N GLY A 66 -11.99 3.29 8.08
CA GLY A 66 -12.81 3.94 9.13
C GLY A 66 -13.36 5.32 8.76
N GLY A 67 -14.38 5.36 7.91
CA GLY A 67 -14.98 6.60 7.38
C GLY A 67 -14.39 7.08 6.05
N SER A 68 -13.30 6.48 5.57
CA SER A 68 -12.65 6.80 4.30
C SER A 68 -13.27 5.97 3.18
N GLY A 69 -14.59 6.10 2.97
CA GLY A 69 -15.29 5.40 1.90
C GLY A 69 -14.96 5.99 0.52
N GLY A 70 -14.34 5.23 -0.37
CA GLY A 70 -14.06 5.65 -1.74
C GLY A 70 -13.20 4.65 -2.52
N PRO A 71 -13.14 4.73 -3.85
CA PRO A 71 -12.24 3.90 -4.64
C PRO A 71 -10.78 4.25 -4.32
N TYR A 72 -9.94 3.23 -4.10
CA TYR A 72 -8.51 3.37 -3.80
C TYR A 72 -7.65 2.74 -4.89
N HIS A 73 -6.40 3.21 -5.00
CA HIS A 73 -5.36 2.53 -5.77
C HIS A 73 -4.06 2.39 -4.98
N TRP A 74 -3.32 1.33 -5.28
CA TRP A 74 -1.89 1.30 -5.08
C TRP A 74 -1.21 2.28 -6.03
N TYR A 75 -0.18 2.95 -5.54
CA TYR A 75 0.70 3.82 -6.30
C TYR A 75 2.15 3.52 -5.95
N ALA A 76 2.93 3.06 -6.93
CA ALA A 76 4.38 2.98 -6.82
C ALA A 76 5.02 4.12 -7.63
N PRO A 77 5.66 5.10 -6.97
CA PRO A 77 6.37 6.17 -7.66
C PRO A 77 7.54 5.63 -8.48
N SER A 78 7.86 6.27 -9.61
CA SER A 78 9.14 6.07 -10.30
C SER A 78 10.30 6.50 -9.41
N GLY A 79 11.39 5.74 -9.41
CA GLY A 79 12.59 5.98 -8.60
C GLY A 79 12.53 5.42 -7.18
N GLU A 80 11.36 4.93 -6.75
CA GLU A 80 11.13 4.50 -5.37
C GLU A 80 10.99 2.98 -5.22
N SER A 81 11.34 2.48 -4.03
CA SER A 81 11.22 1.07 -3.66
C SER A 81 10.05 0.83 -2.68
N TYR A 82 9.00 1.64 -2.79
CA TYR A 82 7.78 1.50 -2.00
C TYR A 82 6.53 1.77 -2.83
N ALA A 83 5.39 1.23 -2.38
CA ALA A 83 4.06 1.59 -2.85
C ALA A 83 3.23 2.19 -1.71
N LEU A 84 2.35 3.11 -2.07
CA LEU A 84 1.40 3.78 -1.18
C LEU A 84 -0.03 3.45 -1.61
N ILE A 85 -1.00 3.66 -0.73
CA ILE A 85 -2.42 3.69 -1.12
C ILE A 85 -2.86 5.15 -1.27
N ARG A 86 -3.66 5.45 -2.29
CA ARG A 86 -4.26 6.78 -2.50
C ARG A 86 -5.73 6.66 -2.87
N SER A 87 -6.50 7.67 -2.46
CA SER A 87 -7.88 7.85 -2.91
C SER A 87 -7.90 8.24 -4.39
N LEU A 88 -8.72 7.56 -5.20
CA LEU A 88 -8.95 7.98 -6.59
C LEU A 88 -9.72 9.30 -6.68
N ALA A 89 -10.53 9.64 -5.67
CA ALA A 89 -11.36 10.82 -5.71
C ALA A 89 -10.55 12.10 -5.46
N THR A 90 -9.56 12.04 -4.55
CA THR A 90 -8.83 13.22 -4.05
C THR A 90 -7.33 13.16 -4.35
N ASN A 91 -6.80 12.02 -4.80
CA ASN A 91 -5.36 11.74 -4.93
C ASN A 91 -4.58 11.88 -3.61
N SER A 92 -5.27 12.02 -2.48
CA SER A 92 -4.65 12.06 -1.15
C SER A 92 -4.13 10.68 -0.78
N ARG A 93 -2.98 10.66 -0.10
CA ARG A 93 -2.40 9.44 0.46
C ARG A 93 -3.26 8.96 1.62
N LEU A 94 -3.42 7.65 1.72
CA LEU A 94 -4.06 7.01 2.86
C LEU A 94 -3.17 7.19 4.10
N LYS A 95 -3.78 7.67 5.18
CA LYS A 95 -3.14 7.93 6.45
C LYS A 95 -3.43 6.81 7.44
N VAL A 96 -2.61 6.74 8.49
CA VAL A 96 -2.87 5.87 9.65
C VAL A 96 -4.27 6.11 10.23
N SER A 97 -4.71 7.37 10.31
CA SER A 97 -6.05 7.72 10.80
C SER A 97 -7.21 7.18 9.95
N ASP A 98 -6.95 6.80 8.70
CA ASP A 98 -7.95 6.22 7.81
C ASP A 98 -8.16 4.71 8.08
N ILE A 99 -7.27 4.09 8.87
CA ILE A 99 -7.33 2.67 9.23
C ILE A 99 -7.84 2.52 10.65
N THR A 100 -8.89 1.71 10.81
CA THR A 100 -9.29 1.23 12.14
C THR A 100 -8.53 -0.05 12.44
N SER A 101 -7.64 0.01 13.44
CA SER A 101 -6.88 -1.16 13.88
C SER A 101 -7.82 -2.32 14.22
N GLY A 102 -7.49 -3.53 13.79
CA GLY A 102 -8.32 -4.68 14.10
C GLY A 102 -9.59 -4.82 13.25
N VAL A 103 -9.79 -3.96 12.25
CA VAL A 103 -11.04 -3.90 11.48
C VAL A 103 -10.77 -3.74 9.98
N THR A 104 -9.88 -2.83 9.59
CA THR A 104 -9.64 -2.55 8.16
C THR A 104 -8.82 -3.65 7.49
N ASP A 105 -9.31 -4.16 6.36
CA ASP A 105 -8.61 -5.12 5.50
C ASP A 105 -8.27 -4.54 4.13
N ILE A 106 -7.19 -5.03 3.54
CA ILE A 106 -6.87 -4.82 2.12
C ILE A 106 -7.11 -6.14 1.38
N ILE A 107 -8.07 -6.12 0.46
CA ILE A 107 -8.55 -7.31 -0.23
C ILE A 107 -8.11 -7.25 -1.69
N GLY A 108 -7.42 -8.29 -2.16
CA GLY A 108 -7.25 -8.55 -3.60
C GLY A 108 -6.56 -7.44 -4.41
N GLY A 109 -5.61 -6.71 -3.82
CA GLY A 109 -4.83 -5.71 -4.53
C GLY A 109 -3.81 -6.36 -5.46
N ILE A 110 -3.71 -5.89 -6.70
CA ILE A 110 -2.60 -6.23 -7.61
C ILE A 110 -1.78 -4.97 -7.83
N LEU A 111 -0.48 -5.08 -8.06
CA LEU A 111 0.34 -3.98 -8.55
C LEU A 111 1.36 -4.51 -9.55
N ILE A 112 1.44 -3.88 -10.72
CA ILE A 112 2.37 -4.28 -11.77
C ILE A 112 3.46 -3.22 -11.86
N ILE A 113 4.67 -3.52 -11.42
CA ILE A 113 5.80 -2.60 -11.47
C ILE A 113 6.80 -2.98 -12.56
N THR A 114 7.57 -1.99 -13.00
CA THR A 114 8.71 -2.20 -13.90
C THR A 114 9.97 -1.98 -13.05
N PRO A 115 10.68 -3.03 -12.60
CA PRO A 115 11.86 -2.87 -11.77
C PRO A 115 13.03 -2.32 -12.59
N ALA A 116 13.94 -1.63 -11.88
CA ALA A 116 15.25 -1.20 -12.40
C ALA A 116 16.14 -2.39 -12.77
#